data_AF-A0A7Y6XCN3-F1
#
_entry.id   AF-A0A7Y6XCN3-F1
#
_cell.length_a   1.000
_cell.length_b   1.000
_cell.length_c   1.000
_cell.angle_alpha   90.00
_cell.angle_beta   90.00
_cell.angle_gamma   90.00
#
_symmetry.space_group_name_H-M   'P 1'
#
loop_
_entity.id
_entity.type
_entity.pdbx_description
1 polymer ?
#
loop_
_entity_poly.entity_id
_entity_poly.type
_entity_poly.pdbx_seq_one_letter_code
_entity_poly.pdbx_strand_id
1 'polypeptide(L)'
;MAPRQLKRLEGELASFLESSFSGLGRVERRRAMDWYVNGLLLEGERKSIDPVAGRLMEEAGEQEAMRQRLQQCVSGSAWADEEVRRRLALKLEADLPGIEALVPPPEQPSQM
;
A
#
# COMPACT_ATOMS: atom_id res chain seq x y z
N MET A 1 -12.17 9.58 -17.55
CA MET A 1 -12.35 8.11 -17.53
C MET A 1 -13.85 7.82 -17.44
N ALA A 2 -14.38 6.80 -18.12
CA ALA A 2 -15.82 6.50 -18.01
C ALA A 2 -16.15 5.87 -16.63
N PRO A 3 -17.31 6.17 -16.01
CA PRO A 3 -17.64 5.67 -14.65
C PRO A 3 -17.58 4.15 -14.50
N ARG A 4 -17.85 3.40 -15.59
CA ARG A 4 -17.75 1.93 -15.60
C ARG A 4 -16.30 1.43 -15.56
N GLN A 5 -15.38 2.16 -16.20
CA GLN A 5 -13.96 1.83 -16.18
C GLN A 5 -13.37 2.07 -14.79
N LEU A 6 -13.78 3.14 -14.11
CA LEU A 6 -13.35 3.43 -12.74
C LEU A 6 -13.75 2.30 -11.78
N LYS A 7 -15.03 1.90 -11.78
CA LYS A 7 -15.53 0.79 -10.97
C LYS A 7 -14.82 -0.53 -11.23
N ARG A 8 -14.45 -0.79 -12.49
CA ARG A 8 -13.68 -1.97 -12.85
C ARG A 8 -12.28 -1.93 -12.24
N LEU A 9 -11.59 -0.79 -12.36
CA LEU A 9 -10.26 -0.60 -11.79
C LEU A 9 -10.25 -0.65 -10.27
N GLU A 10 -11.27 -0.11 -9.60
CA GLU A 10 -11.45 -0.26 -8.16
C GLU A 10 -11.51 -1.73 -7.74
N GLY A 11 -12.26 -2.55 -8.49
CA GLY A 11 -12.35 -4.00 -8.24
C GLY A 11 -11.05 -4.77 -8.54
N GLU A 12 -10.35 -4.41 -9.61
CA GLU A 12 -9.04 -4.98 -9.97
C GLU A 12 -7.98 -4.63 -8.91
N LEU A 13 -7.97 -3.37 -8.43
CA LEU A 13 -7.09 -2.92 -7.35
C LEU A 13 -7.40 -3.64 -6.03
N ALA A 14 -8.68 -3.76 -5.65
CA ALA A 14 -9.07 -4.48 -4.44
C ALA A 14 -8.62 -5.95 -4.48
N SER A 15 -8.84 -6.64 -5.61
CA SER A 15 -8.41 -8.04 -5.79
C SER A 15 -6.88 -8.16 -5.76
N PHE A 16 -6.17 -7.20 -6.34
CA PHE A 16 -4.71 -7.14 -6.28
C PHE A 16 -4.20 -7.02 -4.84
N LEU A 17 -4.76 -6.10 -4.06
CA LEU A 17 -4.38 -5.87 -2.67
C LEU A 17 -4.72 -7.07 -1.79
N GLU A 18 -5.89 -7.69 -1.97
CA GLU A 18 -6.26 -8.91 -1.26
C GLU A 18 -5.25 -10.03 -1.52
N SER A 19 -4.89 -10.28 -2.78
CA SER A 19 -3.88 -11.31 -3.12
C SER A 19 -2.50 -11.00 -2.52
N SER A 20 -2.12 -9.73 -2.49
CA SER A 20 -0.80 -9.30 -1.99
C SER A 20 -0.69 -9.44 -0.47
N PHE A 21 -1.75 -9.07 0.26
CA PHE A 21 -1.75 -9.01 1.72
C PHE A 21 -2.48 -10.17 2.41
N SER A 22 -3.00 -11.15 1.67
CA SER A 22 -3.68 -12.31 2.23
C SER A 22 -2.77 -13.06 3.23
N GLY A 23 -3.27 -13.31 4.44
CA GLY A 23 -2.49 -13.96 5.50
C GLY A 23 -1.36 -13.12 6.11
N LEU A 24 -1.18 -11.86 5.69
CA LEU A 24 -0.21 -10.93 6.28
C LEU A 24 -0.91 -10.01 7.29
N GLY A 25 -0.76 -10.30 8.57
CA GLY A 25 -1.27 -9.48 9.66
C GLY A 25 -2.79 -9.49 9.85
N ARG A 26 -3.28 -8.60 10.73
CA ARG A 26 -4.70 -8.51 11.14
C ARG A 26 -5.57 -7.88 10.04
N VAL A 27 -6.87 -8.17 10.05
CA VAL A 27 -7.88 -7.64 9.09
C VAL A 27 -7.84 -6.11 8.99
N GLU A 28 -7.73 -5.43 10.13
CA GLU A 28 -7.67 -3.96 10.22
C GLU A 28 -6.45 -3.38 9.49
N ARG A 29 -5.33 -4.11 9.49
CA ARG A 29 -4.11 -3.72 8.79
C ARG A 29 -4.27 -3.78 7.28
N ARG A 30 -4.99 -4.79 6.77
CA ARG A 30 -5.31 -4.88 5.33
C ARG A 30 -6.13 -3.67 4.88
N ARG A 31 -7.16 -3.32 5.63
CA ARG A 31 -7.98 -2.12 5.35
C ARG A 31 -7.15 -0.83 5.37
N ALA A 32 -6.24 -0.68 6.33
CA ALA A 32 -5.35 0.48 6.37
C ALA A 32 -4.39 0.51 5.17
N MET A 33 -3.94 -0.65 4.69
CA MET A 33 -3.09 -0.74 3.51
C MET A 33 -3.84 -0.44 2.22
N ASP A 34 -5.10 -0.87 2.13
CA ASP A 34 -5.97 -0.47 1.03
C ASP A 34 -6.07 1.05 0.95
N TRP A 35 -6.33 1.72 2.08
CA TRP A 35 -6.35 3.18 2.15
C TRP A 35 -5.01 3.81 1.80
N TYR A 36 -3.91 3.26 2.29
CA TYR A 36 -2.57 3.76 2.01
C TYR A 36 -2.25 3.70 0.51
N VAL A 37 -2.47 2.55 -0.14
CA VAL A 37 -2.22 2.39 -1.57
C VAL A 37 -3.15 3.27 -2.40
N ASN A 38 -4.43 3.35 -2.05
CA ASN A 38 -5.36 4.26 -2.72
C ASN A 38 -4.88 5.71 -2.62
N GLY A 39 -4.46 6.16 -1.43
CA GLY A 39 -3.93 7.51 -1.26
C GLY A 39 -2.57 7.75 -1.94
N LEU A 40 -1.77 6.72 -2.19
CA LEU A 40 -0.55 6.81 -3.01
C LEU A 40 -0.85 6.96 -4.51
N LEU A 41 -1.97 6.42 -4.98
CA LEU A 41 -2.42 6.53 -6.38
C LEU A 41 -3.09 7.89 -6.66
N LEU A 42 -3.56 8.58 -5.62
CA LEU A 42 -4.03 9.96 -5.72
C LEU A 42 -2.85 10.94 -5.91
N GLU A 43 -3.09 12.00 -6.68
CA GLU A 43 -2.06 12.99 -6.99
C GLU A 43 -1.47 13.64 -5.73
N GLY A 44 -0.14 13.82 -5.73
CA GLY A 44 0.55 14.62 -4.72
C GLY A 44 2.04 14.31 -4.62
N GLU A 45 2.81 15.32 -4.22
CA GLU A 45 4.29 15.28 -4.32
C GLU A 45 4.98 14.39 -3.29
N ARG A 46 4.38 14.20 -2.11
CA ARG A 46 4.99 13.45 -1.00
C ARG A 46 4.28 12.12 -0.77
N LYS A 47 5.07 11.05 -0.69
CA LYS A 47 4.62 9.67 -0.40
C LYS A 47 4.69 9.32 1.11
N SER A 48 4.51 10.30 1.99
CA SER A 48 4.46 10.08 3.44
C SER A 48 3.02 9.91 3.94
N ILE A 49 2.86 9.46 5.19
CA ILE A 49 1.55 9.14 5.79
C ILE A 49 0.66 10.38 5.94
N ASP A 50 1.22 11.52 6.37
CA ASP A 50 0.45 12.74 6.63
C ASP A 50 -0.22 13.30 5.35
N PRO A 51 0.49 13.45 4.20
CA PRO A 51 -0.13 13.80 2.93
C PRO A 51 -1.16 12.77 2.45
N VAL A 52 -0.91 11.47 2.64
CA VAL A 52 -1.86 10.41 2.25
C VAL A 52 -3.15 10.51 3.06
N ALA A 53 -3.07 10.75 4.37
CA ALA A 53 -4.24 10.97 5.22
C ALA A 53 -5.05 12.19 4.78
N GLY A 54 -4.38 13.29 4.42
CA GLY A 54 -5.02 14.50 3.90
C GLY A 54 -5.67 14.36 2.51
N ARG A 55 -5.32 13.32 1.75
CA ARG A 55 -6.02 12.97 0.49
C ARG A 55 -7.28 12.16 0.72
N LEU A 56 -7.36 11.43 1.83
CA LEU A 56 -8.46 10.52 2.14
C LEU A 56 -9.58 11.18 2.94
N MET A 57 -9.26 12.26 3.68
CA MET A 57 -10.16 12.96 4.59
C MET A 57 -10.07 14.46 4.35
N GLU A 58 -11.24 15.12 4.20
CA GLU A 58 -11.34 16.57 4.02
C GLU A 58 -11.33 17.30 5.38
N GLU A 59 -11.89 16.67 6.41
CA GLU A 59 -12.01 17.20 7.77
C GLU A 59 -10.71 17.03 8.56
N ALA A 60 -10.21 18.11 9.18
CA ALA A 60 -8.94 18.10 9.91
C ALA A 60 -8.91 17.08 11.08
N GLY A 61 -10.05 16.89 11.76
CA GLY A 61 -10.17 15.90 12.83
C GLY A 61 -10.10 14.45 12.33
N GLU A 62 -10.69 14.18 11.16
CA GLU A 62 -10.66 12.86 10.52
C GLU A 62 -9.30 12.56 9.88
N GLN A 63 -8.62 13.59 9.37
CA GLN A 63 -7.27 13.49 8.85
C GLN A 63 -6.29 13.02 9.92
N GLU A 64 -6.33 13.60 11.13
CA GLU A 64 -5.44 13.18 12.22
C GLU A 64 -5.74 11.74 12.66
N ALA A 65 -7.01 11.37 12.76
CA ALA A 65 -7.40 10.00 13.08
C ALA A 65 -6.94 8.99 11.99
N MET A 66 -7.06 9.36 10.72
CA MET A 66 -6.57 8.56 9.60
C MET A 66 -5.05 8.43 9.63
N ARG A 67 -4.33 9.54 9.86
CA ARG A 67 -2.87 9.56 10.01
C ARG A 67 -2.39 8.61 11.09
N GLN A 68 -3.00 8.66 12.28
CA GLN A 68 -2.66 7.76 13.38
C GLN A 68 -2.95 6.29 13.05
N ARG A 69 -4.09 5.99 12.41
CA ARG A 69 -4.40 4.62 11.95
C ARG A 69 -3.36 4.09 10.97
N LEU A 70 -2.99 4.91 9.97
CA LEU A 70 -1.96 4.57 8.99
C LEU A 70 -0.59 4.38 9.67
N GLN A 71 -0.21 5.29 10.57
CA GLN A 71 1.05 5.23 11.33
C GLN A 71 1.14 3.95 12.17
N GLN A 72 0.11 3.60 12.92
CA GLN A 72 0.07 2.38 13.73
C GLN A 72 0.14 1.12 12.85
N CYS A 73 -0.46 1.14 11.66
CA CYS A 73 -0.42 0.00 10.75
C CYS A 73 0.92 -0.18 10.05
N VAL A 74 1.56 0.91 9.63
CA VAL A 74 2.85 0.89 8.93
C VAL A 74 4.00 0.66 9.91
N SER A 75 4.04 1.42 11.01
CA SER A 75 5.19 1.41 11.94
C SER A 75 5.05 0.38 13.08
N GLY A 76 3.83 -0.03 13.41
CA GLY A 76 3.55 -0.80 14.62
C GLY A 76 3.71 -2.32 14.49
N SER A 77 4.31 -2.86 13.41
CA SER A 77 4.41 -4.31 13.25
C SER A 77 5.70 -4.81 12.63
N ALA A 78 6.13 -5.99 13.07
CA ALA A 78 7.06 -6.84 12.33
C ALA A 78 6.40 -7.25 11.02
N TRP A 79 6.57 -6.44 9.98
CA TRP A 79 6.14 -6.78 8.64
C TRP A 79 7.03 -7.91 8.11
N ALA A 80 6.43 -8.88 7.43
CA ALA A 80 7.19 -9.78 6.57
C ALA A 80 7.41 -9.07 5.23
N ASP A 81 8.17 -7.97 5.22
CA ASP A 81 8.43 -7.17 4.02
C ASP A 81 8.98 -8.02 2.88
N GLU A 82 9.79 -9.02 3.22
CA GLU A 82 10.32 -10.00 2.29
C GLU A 82 9.22 -10.83 1.63
N GLU A 83 8.20 -11.24 2.39
CA GLU A 83 7.07 -12.01 1.84
C GLU A 83 6.18 -11.14 0.94
N VAL A 84 5.97 -9.86 1.30
CA VAL A 84 5.27 -8.90 0.41
C VAL A 84 6.04 -8.72 -0.90
N ARG A 85 7.36 -8.47 -0.82
CA ARG A 85 8.23 -8.32 -2.00
C ARG A 85 8.26 -9.58 -2.85
N ARG A 86 8.34 -10.77 -2.24
CA ARG A 86 8.34 -12.07 -2.93
C ARG A 86 7.05 -12.27 -3.73
N ARG A 87 5.89 -11.99 -3.13
CA ARG A 87 4.59 -12.11 -3.81
C ARG A 87 4.47 -11.13 -4.97
N LEU A 88 4.94 -9.89 -4.78
CA LEU A 88 4.97 -8.90 -5.84
C LEU A 88 5.85 -9.36 -7.00
N ALA A 89 7.05 -9.88 -6.73
CA ALA A 89 7.96 -10.38 -7.76
C ALA A 89 7.34 -11.54 -8.56
N LEU A 90 6.72 -12.53 -7.89
CA LEU A 90 6.04 -13.63 -8.57
C LEU A 90 4.88 -13.16 -9.46
N LYS A 91 4.15 -12.14 -9.00
CA LYS A 91 3.03 -11.58 -9.77
C LYS A 91 3.52 -10.78 -10.97
N LEU A 92 4.59 -10.00 -10.82
CA LEU A 92 5.23 -9.27 -11.93
C LEU A 92 5.74 -10.24 -12.99
N GLU A 93 6.39 -11.33 -12.61
CA GLU A 93 6.88 -12.35 -13.57
C GLU A 93 5.72 -12.98 -14.37
N ALA A 94 4.59 -13.26 -13.70
CA ALA A 94 3.42 -13.85 -14.34
C ALA A 94 2.69 -12.88 -15.28
N ASP A 95 2.48 -11.64 -14.84
CA ASP A 95 1.64 -10.67 -15.54
C ASP A 95 2.44 -9.83 -16.56
N LEU A 96 3.76 -9.67 -16.34
CA LEU A 96 4.65 -8.80 -17.11
C LEU A 96 6.02 -9.48 -17.34
N PRO A 97 6.07 -10.58 -18.11
CA PRO A 97 7.31 -11.31 -18.36
C PRO A 97 8.36 -10.42 -19.04
N GLY A 98 9.58 -10.43 -18.51
CA GLY A 98 10.72 -9.66 -19.03
C GLY A 98 10.89 -8.25 -18.43
N ILE A 99 10.07 -7.85 -17.45
CA ILE A 99 10.37 -6.67 -16.62
C ILE A 99 11.39 -7.06 -15.55
N GLU A 100 12.63 -6.59 -15.71
CA GLU A 100 13.61 -6.64 -14.63
C GLU A 100 13.28 -5.55 -13.59
N ALA A 101 12.62 -5.96 -12.52
CA ALA A 101 12.47 -5.09 -11.35
C ALA A 101 13.79 -5.10 -10.57
N LEU A 102 14.49 -3.95 -10.54
CA LEU A 102 15.61 -3.75 -9.62
C LEU A 102 15.08 -3.78 -8.18
N VAL A 103 15.18 -4.93 -7.52
CA VAL A 103 14.93 -5.03 -6.08
C VAL A 103 16.23 -4.64 -5.38
N PRO A 104 16.32 -3.45 -4.76
CA PRO A 104 17.51 -3.11 -4.00
C PRO A 104 17.70 -4.13 -2.86
N PRO A 105 18.94 -4.52 -2.55
CA PRO A 105 19.20 -5.41 -1.44
C PRO A 105 18.63 -4.82 -0.15
N PRO A 106 18.20 -5.64 0.83
CA PRO A 106 17.68 -5.15 2.09
C PRO A 106 18.67 -4.17 2.70
N GLU A 107 18.21 -2.97 3.05
CA GLU A 107 19.05 -1.98 3.72
C GLU A 107 19.60 -2.62 4.99
N GLN A 108 20.93 -2.76 5.06
CA GLN A 108 21.59 -3.23 6.27
C GLN A 108 21.24 -2.23 7.38
N PRO A 109 20.81 -2.68 8.57
CA PRO A 109 20.48 -1.77 9.64
C PRO A 109 21.70 -0.88 9.92
N SER A 110 21.52 0.43 9.76
CA SER A 110 22.52 1.43 10.11
C SER A 110 22.99 1.15 11.53
N GLN A 111 24.25 0.75 11.68
CA GLN A 111 24.88 0.61 12.98
C GLN A 111 24.91 2.00 13.61
N MET A 112 24.12 2.19 14.67
CA MET A 112 24.27 3.28 15.64
C MET A 112 24.90 2.73 16.90
#